data_AF-H0A081-F1
#
_entry.id   AF-H0A081-F1
#
_cell.length_a   1.000
_cell.length_b   1.000
_cell.length_c   1.000
_cell.angle_alpha   90.00
_cell.angle_beta   90.00
_cell.angle_gamma   90.00
#
_symmetry.space_group_name_H-M   'P 1'
#
loop_
_entity.id
_entity.type
_entity.pdbx_description
1 polymer ?
#
loop_
_entity_poly.entity_id
_entity_poly.type
_entity_poly.pdbx_seq_one_letter_code
_entity_poly.pdbx_strand_id
1 'polypeptide(L)'
;MAKQREPFYVTPLWRTLRQQCLTRDGYRCTVPGCRTPTQELTADHIQRRPRDISTPTAFDVLANLRTLCGPHDRSVKETSTGRRRNDGRLAVAGCDASGRPLDPNHPWNRRRAPAAS
;
A
#
# COMPACT_ATOMS: atom_id res chain seq x y z
N MET A 1 -16.10 17.52 -12.92
CA MET A 1 -14.81 17.35 -13.63
C MET A 1 -14.31 15.93 -13.41
N ALA A 2 -14.16 15.12 -14.46
CA ALA A 2 -13.59 13.79 -14.35
C ALA A 2 -12.09 13.89 -14.03
N LYS A 3 -11.64 13.21 -12.97
CA LYS A 3 -10.22 13.16 -12.60
C LYS A 3 -9.46 12.43 -13.72
N GLN A 4 -8.65 13.15 -14.49
CA GLN A 4 -7.81 12.53 -15.53
C GLN A 4 -6.91 11.48 -14.88
N ARG A 5 -6.93 10.26 -15.42
CA ARG A 5 -6.00 9.21 -15.00
C ARG A 5 -4.62 9.53 -15.57
N GLU A 6 -3.61 9.50 -14.72
CA GLU A 6 -2.22 9.78 -15.12
C GLU A 6 -1.82 8.81 -16.27
N PRO A 7 -1.29 9.31 -17.41
CA PRO A 7 -1.04 8.50 -18.60
C PRO A 7 -0.14 7.28 -18.37
N PHE A 8 0.76 7.36 -17.40
CA PHE A 8 1.63 6.25 -17.03
C PHE A 8 0.85 4.97 -16.67
N TYR A 9 -0.26 5.08 -15.93
CA TYR A 9 -1.01 3.93 -15.44
C TYR A 9 -1.82 3.18 -16.52
N VAL A 10 -1.85 3.68 -17.75
CA VAL A 10 -2.46 2.94 -18.87
C VAL A 10 -1.43 2.23 -19.74
N THR A 11 -0.13 2.46 -19.50
CA THR A 11 0.97 1.88 -20.30
C THR A 11 1.08 0.35 -20.13
N PRO A 12 1.61 -0.36 -21.15
CA PRO A 12 1.91 -1.79 -21.04
C PRO A 12 2.90 -2.10 -19.90
N LEU A 13 3.90 -1.25 -19.70
CA LEU A 13 4.86 -1.38 -18.61
C LEU A 13 4.17 -1.45 -17.24
N TRP A 14 3.27 -0.51 -16.96
CA TRP A 14 2.54 -0.51 -15.70
C TRP A 14 1.67 -1.76 -15.53
N ARG A 15 1.01 -2.22 -16.60
CA ARG A 15 0.21 -3.45 -16.56
C ARG A 15 1.05 -4.66 -16.20
N THR A 16 2.24 -4.79 -16.80
CA THR A 16 3.20 -5.86 -16.49
C THR A 16 3.70 -5.77 -15.05
N LEU A 17 4.13 -4.58 -14.60
CA LEU A 17 4.62 -4.37 -13.23
C LEU A 17 3.52 -4.66 -12.19
N ARG A 18 2.30 -4.20 -12.45
CA ARG A 18 1.14 -4.48 -11.60
C ARG A 18 0.91 -5.99 -11.51
N GLN A 19 0.93 -6.70 -12.62
CA GLN A 19 0.72 -8.15 -12.62
C GLN A 19 1.84 -8.87 -11.85
N GLN A 20 3.09 -8.50 -12.07
CA GLN A 20 4.24 -9.05 -11.33
C GLN A 20 4.13 -8.81 -9.83
N CYS A 21 3.71 -7.60 -9.41
CA CYS A 21 3.50 -7.25 -8.00
C CYS A 21 2.41 -8.14 -7.37
N LEU A 22 1.25 -8.25 -8.01
CA LEU A 22 0.16 -9.08 -7.51
C LEU A 22 0.52 -10.56 -7.45
N THR A 23 1.23 -11.07 -8.47
CA THR A 23 1.70 -12.45 -8.50
C THR A 23 2.74 -12.73 -7.41
N ARG A 24 3.73 -11.84 -7.22
CA ARG A 24 4.74 -11.94 -6.15
C ARG A 24 4.08 -12.01 -4.77
N ASP A 25 3.05 -11.21 -4.55
CA ASP A 25 2.36 -11.11 -3.26
C ASP A 25 1.24 -12.16 -3.11
N GLY A 26 1.13 -13.12 -4.05
CA GLY A 26 0.13 -14.19 -4.00
C GLY A 26 -1.31 -13.70 -4.01
N TYR A 27 -1.57 -12.55 -4.65
CA TYR A 27 -2.85 -11.85 -4.64
C TYR A 27 -3.36 -11.56 -3.21
N ARG A 28 -2.47 -11.14 -2.32
CA ARG A 28 -2.82 -10.77 -0.94
C ARG A 28 -2.26 -9.39 -0.59
N CYS A 29 -2.99 -8.70 0.28
CA CYS A 29 -2.50 -7.46 0.87
C CYS A 29 -1.24 -7.75 1.68
N THR A 30 -0.21 -6.94 1.49
CA THR A 30 1.10 -7.09 2.15
C THR A 30 1.18 -6.42 3.51
N VAL A 31 0.12 -5.73 3.95
CA VAL A 31 0.07 -5.09 5.28
C VAL A 31 0.07 -6.16 6.37
N PRO A 32 1.06 -6.16 7.29
CA PRO A 32 1.11 -7.12 8.38
C PRO A 32 -0.17 -7.10 9.21
N GLY A 33 -0.75 -8.28 9.47
CA GLY A 33 -2.00 -8.42 10.22
C GLY A 33 -3.27 -8.16 9.40
N CYS A 34 -3.17 -7.77 8.13
CA CYS A 34 -4.34 -7.67 7.26
C CYS A 34 -4.93 -9.07 6.98
N ARG A 35 -6.19 -9.26 7.36
CA ARG A 35 -6.95 -10.48 7.09
C ARG A 35 -8.18 -10.25 6.23
N THR A 36 -8.34 -9.04 5.68
CA THR A 36 -9.53 -8.66 4.92
C THR A 36 -9.66 -9.55 3.67
N PRO A 37 -10.71 -10.38 3.56
CA PRO A 37 -10.97 -11.12 2.33
C PRO A 37 -11.44 -10.12 1.27
N THR A 38 -10.68 -9.97 0.19
CA THR A 38 -11.03 -9.04 -0.88
C THR A 38 -10.32 -9.39 -2.19
N GLN A 39 -10.99 -9.13 -3.29
CA GLN A 39 -10.43 -9.19 -4.64
C GLN A 39 -10.03 -7.80 -5.16
N GLU A 40 -10.37 -6.74 -4.42
CA GLU A 40 -10.00 -5.36 -4.75
C GLU A 40 -8.53 -5.12 -4.39
N LEU A 41 -7.63 -5.48 -5.30
CA LEU A 41 -6.18 -5.35 -5.12
C LEU A 41 -5.56 -4.33 -6.07
N THR A 42 -4.70 -3.50 -5.50
CA THR A 42 -3.94 -2.44 -6.18
C THR A 42 -2.45 -2.62 -5.91
N ALA A 43 -1.62 -2.36 -6.93
CA ALA A 43 -0.19 -2.17 -6.74
C ALA A 43 0.06 -0.70 -6.38
N ASP A 44 0.51 -0.44 -5.15
CA ASP A 44 0.86 0.89 -4.64
C ASP A 44 2.38 1.05 -4.64
N HIS A 45 2.85 2.22 -5.08
CA HIS A 45 4.26 2.59 -4.94
C HIS A 45 4.59 2.90 -3.47
N ILE A 46 5.56 2.20 -2.88
CA ILE A 46 6.02 2.41 -1.51
C ILE A 46 6.57 3.84 -1.39
N GLN A 47 7.58 4.16 -2.20
CA GLN A 47 8.06 5.51 -2.43
C GLN A 47 7.31 6.14 -3.61
N ARG A 48 6.79 7.34 -3.37
CA ARG A 48 5.95 8.02 -4.35
C ARG A 48 6.74 8.38 -5.61
N ARG A 49 6.13 8.13 -6.77
CA ARG A 49 6.58 8.62 -8.07
C ARG A 49 6.47 10.16 -8.18
N PRO A 50 7.38 10.86 -8.87
CA PRO A 50 7.23 12.28 -9.16
C PRO A 50 5.91 12.57 -9.90
N ARG A 51 5.30 13.71 -9.59
CA ARG A 51 4.06 14.17 -10.22
C ARG A 51 4.32 14.68 -11.63
N ASP A 52 3.29 14.62 -12.47
CA ASP A 52 3.24 15.23 -13.81
C ASP A 52 4.27 14.67 -14.81
N ILE A 53 4.94 13.57 -14.47
CA ILE A 53 5.76 12.80 -15.39
C ILE A 53 4.87 11.73 -16.02
N SER A 54 4.84 11.58 -17.34
CA SER A 54 4.09 10.51 -18.02
C SER A 54 4.94 9.30 -18.39
N THR A 55 6.27 9.45 -18.37
CA THR A 55 7.25 8.44 -18.76
C THR A 55 7.74 7.59 -17.59
N PRO A 56 8.20 6.34 -17.80
CA PRO A 56 8.75 5.54 -16.72
C PRO A 56 9.91 6.23 -15.98
N THR A 57 9.98 6.04 -14.67
CA THR A 57 10.98 6.63 -13.76
C THR A 57 11.70 5.54 -12.98
N ALA A 58 12.74 5.92 -12.24
CA ALA A 58 13.44 5.00 -11.33
C ALA A 58 12.54 4.40 -10.22
N PHE A 59 11.36 4.99 -9.97
CA PHE A 59 10.38 4.50 -9.00
C PHE A 59 9.50 3.38 -9.55
N ASP A 60 9.50 3.17 -10.88
CA ASP A 60 8.66 2.21 -11.59
C ASP A 60 9.35 0.83 -11.65
N VAL A 61 9.71 0.33 -10.47
CA VAL A 61 10.42 -0.94 -10.28
C VAL A 61 9.64 -1.82 -9.31
N LEU A 62 9.65 -3.14 -9.52
CA LEU A 62 8.89 -4.10 -8.71
C LEU A 62 9.23 -4.01 -7.21
N ALA A 63 10.48 -3.73 -6.86
CA ALA A 63 10.94 -3.57 -5.48
C ALA A 63 10.29 -2.37 -4.75
N ASN A 64 9.84 -1.36 -5.51
CA ASN A 64 9.15 -0.19 -4.97
C ASN A 64 7.62 -0.37 -4.98
N LEU A 65 7.10 -1.56 -5.35
CA LEU A 65 5.67 -1.83 -5.36
C LEU A 65 5.26 -2.77 -4.22
N ARG A 66 4.04 -2.56 -3.70
CA ARG A 66 3.38 -3.44 -2.74
C ARG A 66 1.92 -3.66 -3.13
N THR A 67 1.39 -4.84 -2.86
CA THR A 67 -0.05 -5.10 -3.02
C THR A 67 -0.82 -4.60 -1.81
N LEU A 68 -1.83 -3.76 -2.04
CA LEU A 68 -2.79 -3.29 -1.04
C LEU A 68 -4.21 -3.71 -1.40
N CYS A 69 -5.01 -4.02 -0.38
CA CYS A 69 -6.45 -4.14 -0.54
C CYS A 69 -7.14 -2.78 -0.60
N GLY A 70 -8.37 -2.73 -1.15
CA GLY A 70 -9.17 -1.52 -1.25
C GLY A 70 -9.23 -0.66 0.04
N PRO A 71 -9.47 -1.24 1.23
CA PRO A 71 -9.45 -0.48 2.49
C PRO A 71 -8.10 0.16 2.80
N HIS A 72 -7.00 -0.56 2.62
CA HIS A 72 -5.65 -0.07 2.88
C HIS A 72 -5.18 0.94 1.83
N ASP A 73 -5.51 0.75 0.56
CA ASP A 73 -5.27 1.75 -0.49
C ASP A 73 -6.00 3.07 -0.17
N ARG A 74 -7.28 2.98 0.22
CA ARG A 74 -8.09 4.15 0.58
C ARG A 74 -7.60 4.87 1.84
N SER A 75 -6.99 4.15 2.79
CA SER A 75 -6.52 4.74 4.06
C SER A 75 -5.25 5.57 3.91
N VAL A 76 -4.46 5.35 2.84
CA VAL A 76 -3.22 6.12 2.57
C VAL A 76 -3.27 6.90 1.25
N LYS A 77 -4.43 6.95 0.60
CA LYS A 77 -4.64 7.62 -0.68
C LYS A 77 -4.12 9.07 -0.64
N GLU A 78 -3.48 9.48 -1.72
CA GLU A 78 -2.99 10.86 -1.86
C GLU A 78 -4.16 11.85 -1.96
N THR A 79 -4.06 12.94 -1.20
CA THR A 79 -5.01 14.06 -1.19
C THR A 79 -4.67 15.06 -2.30
N SER A 80 -5.58 16.02 -2.54
CA SER A 80 -5.34 17.14 -3.47
C SER A 80 -4.09 17.96 -3.12
N THR A 81 -3.73 18.04 -1.84
CA THR A 81 -2.55 18.73 -1.33
C THR A 81 -1.24 17.96 -1.50
N GLY A 82 -1.29 16.74 -2.04
CA GLY A 82 -0.10 15.90 -2.25
C GLY A 82 0.48 15.26 -1.00
N ARG A 83 -0.28 15.27 0.10
CA ARG A 83 -0.02 14.45 1.28
C ARG A 83 -0.76 13.13 1.14
N ARG A 84 -0.21 12.06 1.72
CA ARG A 84 -0.95 10.81 1.90
C ARG A 84 -1.83 10.91 3.14
N ARG A 85 -3.03 10.35 3.09
CA ARG A 85 -3.85 10.16 4.30
C ARG A 85 -3.08 9.33 5.33
N ASN A 86 -3.35 9.55 6.61
CA ASN A 86 -2.65 8.91 7.74
C ASN A 86 -1.11 9.01 7.66
N ASP A 87 -0.58 10.06 7.01
CA ASP A 87 0.85 10.21 6.72
C ASP A 87 1.47 8.99 6.01
N GLY A 88 0.67 8.27 5.22
CA GLY A 88 1.09 7.04 4.55
C GLY A 88 1.16 5.80 5.43
N ARG A 89 0.70 5.89 6.69
CA ARG A 89 0.69 4.76 7.64
C ARG A 89 -0.47 3.81 7.33
N LEU A 90 -0.10 2.56 7.07
CA LEU A 90 -1.03 1.45 6.90
C LEU A 90 -1.27 0.78 8.25
N ALA A 91 -2.37 1.14 8.89
CA ALA A 91 -2.78 0.58 10.18
C ALA A 91 -3.91 -0.44 9.99
N VAL A 92 -3.87 -1.51 10.77
CA VAL A 92 -4.97 -2.48 10.86
C VAL A 92 -5.99 -1.98 11.86
N ALA A 93 -7.25 -1.87 11.44
CA ALA A 93 -8.32 -1.40 12.31
C ALA A 93 -8.76 -2.48 13.31
N GLY A 94 -9.18 -2.04 14.51
CA GLY A 94 -9.83 -2.87 15.52
C GLY A 94 -8.99 -3.13 16.77
N CYS A 95 -9.66 -3.66 17.79
CA CYS A 95 -9.06 -4.11 19.04
C CYS A 95 -9.45 -5.57 19.32
N ASP A 96 -8.60 -6.30 20.04
CA ASP A 96 -8.92 -7.63 20.57
C ASP A 96 -9.88 -7.57 21.77
N ALA A 97 -10.25 -8.73 22.32
CA ALA A 97 -11.16 -8.85 23.46
C ALA A 97 -10.65 -8.15 24.74
N SER A 98 -9.36 -7.83 24.82
CA SER A 98 -8.75 -7.09 25.92
C SER A 98 -8.66 -5.58 25.65
N GLY A 99 -9.22 -5.10 24.53
CA GLY A 99 -9.17 -3.71 24.12
C GLY A 99 -7.83 -3.29 23.49
N ARG A 100 -6.94 -4.25 23.17
CA ARG A 100 -5.63 -3.95 22.56
C ARG A 100 -5.71 -3.87 21.04
N PRO A 101 -5.01 -2.93 20.38
CA PRO A 101 -5.01 -2.81 18.93
C PRO A 101 -4.52 -4.07 18.22
N LEU A 102 -5.24 -4.46 17.17
CA LEU A 102 -4.90 -5.61 16.34
C LEU A 102 -3.68 -5.37 15.43
N ASP A 103 -3.32 -4.11 15.20
CA ASP A 103 -2.16 -3.73 14.38
C ASP A 103 -0.86 -4.19 15.05
N PRO A 104 -0.10 -5.13 14.44
CA PRO A 104 1.18 -5.59 14.99
C PRO A 104 2.21 -4.45 15.11
N ASN A 105 2.09 -3.43 14.25
CA ASN A 105 2.95 -2.26 14.24
C ASN A 105 2.48 -1.15 15.18
N HIS A 106 1.44 -1.35 15.99
CA HIS A 106 1.03 -0.35 16.96
C HIS A 106 2.11 -0.12 18.04
N PRO A 107 2.35 1.11 18.53
CA PRO A 107 3.36 1.38 19.56
C PRO A 107 3.25 0.53 20.83
N TRP A 108 2.02 0.14 21.21
CA TRP A 108 1.78 -0.79 22.32
C TRP A 108 2.27 -2.22 22.04
N ASN A 109 2.28 -2.65 20.78
CA ASN A 109 2.74 -3.97 20.34
C ASN A 109 4.25 -3.98 20.00
N ARG A 110 4.83 -2.82 19.62
CA ARG A 110 6.26 -2.69 19.24
C ARG A 110 7.26 -2.86 20.39
N ARG A 111 6.87 -2.72 21.66
CA ARG A 111 7.78 -2.81 22.82
C ARG A 111 8.17 -4.24 23.23
N ARG A 112 7.85 -5.26 22.43
CA ARG A 112 8.04 -6.68 22.77
C ARG A 112 8.64 -7.53 21.65
N ALA A 113 9.47 -6.95 20.78
CA ALA A 113 10.44 -7.79 20.07
C ALA A 113 11.42 -8.35 21.12
N PRO A 114 11.55 -9.68 21.30
CA PRO A 114 12.67 -10.20 22.09
C PRO A 114 13.97 -9.72 21.43
N ALA A 115 14.94 -9.32 22.25
CA ALA A 115 16.31 -9.19 21.77
C ALA A 115 16.68 -10.52 21.11
N ALA A 116 16.98 -10.48 19.81
CA ALA A 116 17.48 -11.64 19.09
C ALA A 116 18.70 -12.17 19.86
N SER A 117 18.63 -13.44 20.29
CA SER A 117 19.76 -14.21 20.79
C SER A 117 20.52 -14.81 19.63
#